data_AF-U3AD24-F1
#
_entry.id   AF-U3AD24-F1
#
_cell.length_a   1.000
_cell.length_b   1.000
_cell.length_c   1.000
_cell.angle_alpha   90.00
_cell.angle_beta   90.00
_cell.angle_gamma   90.00
#
_symmetry.space_group_name_H-M   'P 1'
#
loop_
_entity.id
_entity.type
_entity.pdbx_description
1 polymer ?
#
loop_
_entity_poly.entity_id
_entity_poly.type
_entity_poly.pdbx_seq_one_letter_code
_entity_poly.pdbx_strand_id
1 'polypeptide(L)'
;MRLRDSGHTVEELTDRLAEMKAQIRDWKDEFDVESPNQLRGTLADETLDADEEEHRREVAREWEHLQRRIQIVGFAVREWDFLAPSTKPDEASS
;
A
#
# COMPACT_ATOMS: atom_id res chain seq x y z
N MET A 1 -10.70 -6.80 -18.94
CA MET A 1 -10.68 -7.38 -17.59
C MET A 1 -11.30 -6.34 -16.65
N ARG A 2 -12.52 -6.58 -16.16
CA ARG A 2 -13.20 -5.66 -15.22
C ARG A 2 -12.76 -6.03 -13.80
N LEU A 3 -12.42 -5.04 -12.97
CA LEU A 3 -12.08 -5.26 -11.55
C LEU A 3 -13.16 -6.06 -10.78
N ARG A 4 -14.41 -5.99 -11.24
CA ARG A 4 -15.55 -6.76 -10.73
C ARG A 4 -15.43 -8.27 -10.95
N ASP A 5 -14.77 -8.73 -12.02
CA ASP A 5 -14.53 -10.17 -12.26
C ASP A 5 -13.49 -10.75 -11.29
N SER A 6 -12.70 -9.89 -10.62
CA SER A 6 -11.73 -10.31 -9.61
C SER A 6 -12.34 -10.46 -8.20
N GLY A 7 -13.65 -10.26 -8.04
CA GLY A 7 -14.35 -10.44 -6.76
C GLY A 7 -14.13 -9.33 -5.73
N HIS A 8 -13.34 -8.30 -6.06
CA HIS A 8 -13.01 -7.24 -5.11
C HIS A 8 -14.11 -6.19 -4.97
N THR A 9 -14.40 -5.77 -3.75
CA THR A 9 -15.28 -4.62 -3.47
C THR A 9 -14.47 -3.36 -3.17
N VAL A 10 -15.08 -2.18 -3.31
CA VAL A 10 -14.43 -0.91 -2.91
C VAL A 10 -14.09 -0.88 -1.41
N GLU A 11 -14.90 -1.56 -0.59
CA GLU A 11 -14.68 -1.71 0.85
C GLU A 11 -13.42 -2.53 1.11
N GLU A 12 -13.27 -3.70 0.48
CA GLU A 12 -12.06 -4.53 0.61
C GLU A 12 -10.79 -3.80 0.17
N LEU A 13 -10.86 -3.00 -0.90
CA LEU A 13 -9.73 -2.18 -1.35
C LEU A 13 -9.40 -1.06 -0.34
N THR A 14 -10.41 -0.51 0.33
CA THR A 14 -10.25 0.51 1.37
C THR A 14 -9.64 -0.09 2.64
N ASP A 15 -10.09 -1.28 3.05
CA ASP A 15 -9.51 -2.01 4.18
C ASP A 15 -8.06 -2.37 3.90
N ARG A 16 -7.77 -2.88 2.68
CA ARG A 16 -6.41 -3.18 2.28
C ARG A 16 -5.51 -1.94 2.28
N LEU A 17 -6.06 -0.77 1.90
CA LEU A 17 -5.35 0.50 1.98
C LEU A 17 -5.03 0.88 3.44
N ALA A 18 -5.97 0.64 4.37
CA ALA A 18 -5.79 0.90 5.79
C ALA A 18 -4.69 0.00 6.39
N GLU A 19 -4.68 -1.29 6.05
CA GLU A 19 -3.64 -2.25 6.47
C GLU A 19 -2.25 -1.82 6.01
N MET A 20 -2.08 -1.49 4.72
CA MET A 20 -0.77 -1.07 4.19
C MET A 20 -0.28 0.23 4.86
N LYS A 21 -1.20 1.16 5.17
CA LYS A 21 -0.86 2.38 5.90
C LYS A 21 -0.51 2.11 7.36
N ALA A 22 -1.16 1.14 7.99
CA ALA A 22 -0.83 0.72 9.36
C ALA A 22 0.57 0.14 9.43
N GLN A 23 0.90 -0.81 8.55
CA GLN A 23 2.22 -1.41 8.48
C GLN A 23 3.34 -0.38 8.28
N ILE A 24 3.11 0.64 7.45
CA ILE A 24 4.07 1.75 7.31
C ILE A 24 4.22 2.55 8.62
N ARG A 25 3.14 2.82 9.36
CA ARG A 25 3.23 3.51 10.66
C ARG A 25 3.99 2.67 11.67
N ASP A 26 3.73 1.36 11.70
CA ASP A 26 4.42 0.45 12.60
C ASP A 26 5.94 0.49 12.36
N TRP A 27 6.39 0.48 11.09
CA TRP A 27 7.81 0.64 10.77
C TRP A 27 8.37 2.03 11.09
N LYS A 28 7.57 3.10 10.97
CA LYS A 28 8.00 4.44 11.39
C LYS A 28 8.30 4.47 12.88
N ASP A 29 7.38 3.93 13.67
CA ASP A 29 7.46 3.93 15.12
C ASP A 29 8.54 2.96 15.63
N GLU A 30 8.70 1.79 14.98
CA GLU A 30 9.71 0.78 15.32
C GLU A 30 11.14 1.29 15.14
N PHE A 31 11.41 1.98 14.03
CA PHE A 31 12.76 2.43 13.68
C PHE A 31 13.00 3.92 13.98
N ASP A 32 11.99 4.67 14.44
CA ASP A 32 12.02 6.13 14.64
C ASP A 32 12.44 6.89 13.37
N VAL A 33 11.83 6.54 12.24
CA VAL A 33 12.15 7.11 10.92
C VAL A 33 10.91 7.44 10.12
N GLU A 34 10.99 8.44 9.25
CA GLU A 34 9.86 8.92 8.47
C GLU A 34 9.83 8.41 7.02
N SER A 35 10.90 7.77 6.57
CA SER A 35 11.02 7.29 5.18
C SER A 35 11.95 6.07 5.04
N PRO A 36 11.77 5.26 3.97
CA PRO A 36 12.69 4.16 3.65
C PRO A 36 14.15 4.61 3.50
N ASN A 37 14.40 5.82 3.00
CA ASN A 37 15.76 6.34 2.87
C ASN A 37 16.38 6.72 4.21
N GLN A 38 15.58 7.24 5.15
CA GLN A 38 16.04 7.49 6.50
C GLN A 38 16.36 6.16 7.21
N LEU A 39 15.53 5.12 7.03
CA LEU A 39 15.83 3.77 7.52
C LEU A 39 17.15 3.23 6.96
N ARG A 40 17.42 3.42 5.66
CA ARG A 40 18.73 3.06 5.08
C ARG A 40 19.88 3.89 5.64
N GLY A 41 19.61 5.12 6.06
CA GLY A 41 20.60 5.98 6.73
C GLY A 41 21.05 5.44 8.07
N THR A 42 20.20 4.69 8.79
CA THR A 42 20.58 4.08 10.06
C THR A 42 21.58 2.93 9.90
N LEU A 43 21.77 2.40 8.68
CA LEU A 43 22.78 1.39 8.39
C LEU A 43 24.23 1.89 8.57
N ALA A 44 24.43 3.20 8.71
CA ALA A 44 25.73 3.78 9.01
C ALA A 44 26.11 3.64 10.50
N ASP A 45 25.22 3.13 11.34
CA ASP A 45 25.49 2.87 12.76
C ASP A 45 26.37 1.62 12.92
N GLU A 46 27.59 1.82 13.43
CA GLU A 46 28.59 0.77 13.65
C GLU A 46 28.22 -0.21 14.77
N THR A 47 27.16 0.06 15.53
CA THR A 47 26.66 -0.82 16.60
C THR A 47 25.73 -1.92 16.11
N LEU A 48 25.30 -1.86 14.84
CA LEU A 48 24.41 -2.87 14.24
C LEU A 48 25.17 -4.14 13.90
N ASP A 49 24.54 -5.29 14.16
CA ASP A 49 24.99 -6.56 13.64
C ASP A 49 24.46 -6.81 12.22
N ALA A 50 25.03 -7.82 11.55
CA ALA A 50 24.72 -8.12 10.16
C ALA A 50 23.26 -8.52 9.91
N ASP A 51 22.63 -9.23 10.85
CA ASP A 51 21.24 -9.67 10.74
C ASP A 51 20.30 -8.46 10.82
N GLU A 52 20.60 -7.56 11.74
CA GLU A 52 19.85 -6.34 11.99
C GLU A 52 20.03 -5.30 10.85
N GLU A 53 21.21 -5.23 10.24
CA GLU A 53 21.41 -4.48 9.00
C GLU A 53 20.62 -5.07 7.81
N GLU A 54 20.61 -6.40 7.65
CA GLU A 54 19.85 -7.09 6.61
C GLU A 54 18.34 -6.84 6.79
N HIS A 55 17.84 -6.96 8.02
CA HIS A 55 16.45 -6.69 8.36
C HIS A 55 16.02 -5.28 7.96
N ARG A 56 16.81 -4.26 8.32
CA ARG A 56 16.52 -2.86 7.91
C ARG A 56 16.52 -2.67 6.40
N ARG A 57 17.41 -3.35 5.66
CA ARG A 57 17.41 -3.30 4.19
C ARG A 57 16.15 -3.93 3.60
N GLU A 58 15.69 -5.03 4.16
CA GLU A 58 14.43 -5.69 3.77
C GLU A 58 13.23 -4.81 4.03
N VAL A 59 13.08 -4.29 5.25
CA VAL A 59 11.98 -3.39 5.62
C VAL A 59 11.96 -2.16 4.71
N ALA A 60 13.12 -1.55 4.42
CA ALA A 60 13.18 -0.41 3.51
C ALA A 60 12.71 -0.76 2.08
N ARG A 61 12.99 -1.96 1.58
CA ARG A 61 12.50 -2.43 0.26
C ARG A 61 10.99 -2.64 0.27
N GLU A 62 10.48 -3.33 1.29
CA GLU A 62 9.03 -3.60 1.43
C GLU A 62 8.22 -2.33 1.63
N TRP A 63 8.74 -1.38 2.42
CA TRP A 63 8.12 -0.07 2.59
C TRP A 63 7.96 0.68 1.27
N GLU A 64 8.99 0.76 0.43
CA GLU A 64 8.82 1.35 -0.89
C GLU A 64 7.80 0.61 -1.76
N HIS A 65 7.75 -0.72 -1.66
CA HIS A 65 6.75 -1.51 -2.37
C HIS A 65 5.33 -1.14 -1.91
N LEU A 66 5.10 -1.04 -0.60
CA LEU A 66 3.81 -0.61 -0.05
C LEU A 66 3.45 0.82 -0.45
N GLN A 67 4.39 1.76 -0.43
CA GLN A 67 4.13 3.14 -0.88
C GLN A 67 3.63 3.17 -2.33
N ARG A 68 4.26 2.41 -3.24
CA ARG A 68 3.81 2.31 -4.64
C ARG A 68 2.42 1.67 -4.72
N ARG A 69 2.18 0.60 -3.96
CA ARG A 69 0.89 -0.10 -3.96
C ARG A 69 -0.24 0.75 -3.40
N ILE A 70 0.02 1.55 -2.36
CA ILE A 70 -0.91 2.54 -1.81
C ILE A 70 -1.34 3.55 -2.87
N GLN A 71 -0.43 4.03 -3.72
CA GLN A 71 -0.78 4.96 -4.81
C GLN A 71 -1.73 4.30 -5.82
N ILE A 72 -1.43 3.06 -6.22
CA ILE A 72 -2.23 2.30 -7.20
C ILE A 72 -3.62 1.97 -6.63
N VAL A 73 -3.69 1.39 -5.43
CA VAL A 73 -4.96 1.01 -4.79
C VAL A 73 -5.77 2.26 -4.44
N GLY A 74 -5.13 3.31 -3.94
CA GLY A 74 -5.78 4.59 -3.68
C GLY A 74 -6.37 5.22 -4.94
N PHE A 75 -5.72 5.07 -6.09
CA PHE A 75 -6.28 5.48 -7.38
C PHE A 75 -7.51 4.63 -7.74
N ALA A 76 -7.42 3.31 -7.63
CA ALA A 76 -8.53 2.40 -7.93
C ALA A 76 -9.78 2.67 -7.07
N VAL A 77 -9.60 3.01 -5.78
CA VAL A 77 -10.69 3.39 -4.88
C VAL A 77 -11.31 4.73 -5.30
N ARG A 78 -10.50 5.74 -5.64
CA ARG A 78 -11.02 7.06 -6.07
C ARG A 78 -11.80 6.98 -7.37
N GLU A 79 -11.31 6.20 -8.33
CA GLU A 79 -11.92 6.05 -9.64
C GLU A 79 -12.91 4.88 -9.71
N TRP A 80 -13.35 4.37 -8.56
CA TRP A 80 -14.15 3.14 -8.50
C TRP A 80 -15.42 3.22 -9.37
N ASP A 81 -16.18 4.31 -9.27
CA ASP A 81 -17.41 4.51 -10.05
C ASP A 81 -17.17 4.52 -11.57
N PHE A 82 -15.98 4.95 -11.99
CA PHE A 82 -15.56 4.94 -13.39
C PHE A 82 -15.07 3.55 -13.84
N LEU A 83 -14.32 2.84 -12.99
CA LEU A 83 -13.73 1.54 -13.29
C LEU A 83 -14.74 0.38 -13.19
N ALA A 84 -15.73 0.53 -12.33
CA ALA A 84 -16.79 -0.42 -12.07
C ALA A 84 -18.15 0.28 -12.12
N PRO A 85 -18.53 0.85 -13.29
CA PRO A 85 -19.82 1.52 -13.42
C PRO A 85 -20.90 0.50 -13.09
N SER A 86 -21.74 0.81 -12.12
CA SER A 86 -22.91 0.01 -11.83
C SER A 86 -23.72 -0.10 -13.10
N THR A 87 -23.78 -1.31 -13.68
CA THR A 87 -24.70 -1.63 -14.76
C THR A 87 -26.10 -1.59 -14.15
N LYS A 88 -26.65 -0.40 -13.94
CA LYS A 88 -28.09 -0.25 -14.04
C LYS A 88 -28.41 -0.67 -15.48
N PRO A 89 -29.31 -1.63 -15.72
CA PRO A 89 -29.89 -1.71 -17.04
C PRO A 89 -30.54 -0.34 -17.22
N ASP A 90 -29.99 0.46 -18.14
CA ASP A 90 -30.75 1.52 -18.75
C ASP A 90 -31.99 0.81 -19.30
N GLU A 91 -33.10 0.87 -18.56
CA GLU A 91 -34.44 0.68 -19.10
C GLU A 91 -34.68 1.84 -20.07
N ALA A 92 -33.93 1.83 -21.18
CA ALA A 92 -34.08 2.74 -22.27
C ALA A 92 -35.20 2.20 -23.16
N SER A 93 -36.40 2.66 -22.79
CA SER A 93 -37.53 3.02 -23.66
C SER A 93 -38.37 1.90 -24.31
N SER A 94 -39.66 1.95 -23.96
CA SER A 94 -40.83 1.42 -24.69
C SER A 94 -40.84 1.74 -26.19
#